data_AF-A0AAD3MDH5-F1
#
_entry.id   AF-A0AAD3MDH5-F1
#
_cell.length_a   1.000
_cell.length_b   1.000
_cell.length_c   1.000
_cell.angle_alpha   90.00
_cell.angle_beta   90.00
_cell.angle_gamma   90.00
#
_symmetry.space_group_name_H-M   'P 1'
#
loop_
_entity.id
_entity.type
_entity.pdbx_description
1 polymer ?
#
loop_
_entity_poly.entity_id
_entity_poly.type
_entity_poly.pdbx_seq_one_letter_code
_entity_poly.pdbx_strand_id
1 'polypeptide(L)'
;MATDLKGQCLCGQCICHPPGDSRVHGKNCECDNRQCEDISGEVCGGHGYCSCGRCICEEGWFGKRCQFPRSCDMSDAQSKELCETSDGVLCSGKALTIK
;
A
#
# COMPACT_ATOMS: atom_id res chain seq x y z
N MET A 1 -9.49 28.81 -16.25
CA MET A 1 -8.52 27.80 -15.79
C MET A 1 -9.26 26.85 -14.88
N ALA A 2 -9.18 25.55 -15.09
CA ALA A 2 -9.77 24.54 -14.20
C ALA A 2 -8.69 24.02 -13.26
N THR A 3 -8.94 24.10 -11.95
CA THR A 3 -8.02 23.73 -10.88
C THR A 3 -8.64 22.59 -10.08
N ASP A 4 -7.96 21.45 -10.03
CA ASP A 4 -8.25 20.34 -9.13
C ASP A 4 -7.14 20.27 -8.06
N LEU A 5 -7.39 19.62 -6.93
CA LEU A 5 -6.39 19.44 -5.86
C LEU A 5 -5.11 18.75 -6.38
N LYS A 6 -5.23 17.92 -7.43
CA LYS A 6 -4.13 17.15 -8.00
C LYS A 6 -3.43 17.81 -9.20
N GLY A 7 -3.98 18.89 -9.77
CA GLY A 7 -3.39 19.49 -10.96
C GLY A 7 -4.12 20.71 -11.53
N GLN A 8 -3.46 21.37 -12.47
CA GLN A 8 -3.98 22.51 -13.22
C GLN A 8 -3.98 22.23 -14.72
N CYS A 9 -5.07 22.61 -15.42
CA CYS A 9 -5.14 22.51 -16.88
C CYS A 9 -4.62 23.80 -17.54
N LEU A 10 -3.54 23.67 -18.32
CA LEU A 10 -2.92 24.76 -19.08
C LEU A 10 -2.73 24.32 -20.54
N CYS A 11 -3.30 25.08 -21.48
CA CYS A 11 -3.18 24.82 -22.92
C CYS A 11 -3.55 23.38 -23.34
N GLY A 12 -4.54 22.77 -22.69
CA GLY A 12 -5.00 21.40 -22.98
C GLY A 12 -4.13 20.29 -22.36
N GLN A 13 -3.15 20.65 -21.53
CA GLN A 13 -2.31 19.71 -20.79
C GLN A 13 -2.53 19.88 -19.29
N CYS A 14 -2.45 18.78 -18.54
CA CYS A 14 -2.50 18.80 -17.08
C CYS A 14 -1.08 18.92 -16.52
N ILE A 15 -0.86 19.92 -15.66
CA ILE A 15 0.33 20.06 -14.82
C ILE A 15 -0.02 19.54 -13.44
N CYS A 16 0.64 18.46 -13.02
CA CYS A 16 0.36 17.80 -11.75
C CYS A 16 1.00 18.53 -10.57
N HIS A 17 0.32 18.49 -9.41
CA HIS A 17 0.74 19.16 -8.20
C HIS A 17 1.18 18.20 -7.09
N PRO A 18 2.23 18.54 -6.32
CA PRO A 18 3.09 19.71 -6.52
C PRO A 18 4.01 19.54 -7.74
N PRO A 19 4.36 20.62 -8.45
CA PRO A 19 5.19 20.54 -9.64
C PRO A 19 6.56 19.98 -9.27
N GLY A 20 7.02 18.98 -10.03
CA GLY A 20 8.28 18.27 -9.77
C GLY A 20 8.14 17.00 -8.92
N ASP A 21 6.97 16.72 -8.34
CA ASP A 21 6.71 15.43 -7.68
C ASP A 21 6.26 14.40 -8.72
N SER A 22 7.17 13.49 -9.09
CA SER A 22 6.90 12.42 -10.07
C SER A 22 5.90 11.37 -9.60
N ARG A 23 5.55 11.34 -8.31
CA ARG A 23 4.56 10.39 -7.77
C ARG A 23 3.14 10.73 -8.18
N VAL A 24 2.86 11.99 -8.52
CA VAL A 24 1.57 12.40 -9.10
C VAL A 24 1.72 12.53 -10.61
N HIS A 25 1.05 11.66 -11.35
CA HIS A 25 1.24 11.54 -12.80
C HIS A 25 -0.04 11.04 -13.49
N GLY A 26 0.06 10.83 -14.81
CA GLY A 26 -1.07 10.46 -15.66
C GLY A 26 -1.51 11.63 -16.53
N LYS A 27 -2.36 11.34 -17.52
CA LYS A 27 -2.81 12.34 -18.50
C LYS A 27 -3.60 13.47 -17.81
N ASN A 28 -4.27 13.13 -16.73
CA ASN A 28 -5.18 13.97 -15.98
C ASN A 28 -4.77 14.07 -14.50
N CYS A 29 -3.52 13.73 -14.16
CA CYS A 29 -3.00 13.68 -12.79
C CYS A 29 -3.81 12.76 -11.86
N GLU A 30 -4.35 11.69 -12.43
CA GLU A 30 -5.21 10.72 -11.77
C GLU A 30 -4.45 9.78 -10.82
N CYS A 31 -3.19 9.48 -11.17
CA CYS A 31 -2.33 8.58 -10.40
C CYS A 31 -1.61 9.33 -9.28
N ASP A 32 -1.67 8.78 -8.08
CA ASP A 32 -1.02 9.33 -6.89
C ASP A 32 -0.33 8.21 -6.11
N ASN A 33 0.98 8.06 -6.32
CA ASN A 33 1.77 7.02 -5.69
C ASN A 33 2.12 7.30 -4.22
N ARG A 34 1.83 8.49 -3.70
CA ARG A 34 2.06 8.82 -2.27
C ARG A 34 1.21 7.95 -1.34
N GLN A 35 0.11 7.39 -1.86
CA GLN A 35 -0.78 6.50 -1.10
C GLN A 35 -0.13 5.16 -0.71
N CYS A 36 0.92 4.76 -1.43
CA CYS A 36 1.65 3.52 -1.19
C CYS A 36 2.69 3.64 -0.07
N GLU A 37 3.13 4.86 0.27
CA GLU A 37 4.05 5.12 1.37
C GLU A 37 3.33 4.92 2.72
N ASP A 38 4.03 4.35 3.69
CA ASP A 38 3.57 4.27 5.07
C ASP A 38 4.08 5.46 5.93
N ILE A 39 3.88 5.39 7.25
CA ILE A 39 4.28 6.48 8.14
C ILE A 39 5.79 6.66 8.27
N SER A 40 6.57 5.62 7.96
CA SER A 40 8.03 5.66 7.86
C SER A 40 8.53 6.11 6.49
N GLY A 41 7.63 6.32 5.51
CA GLY A 41 7.98 6.64 4.13
C GLY A 41 8.36 5.40 3.31
N GLU A 42 8.11 4.19 3.83
CA GLU A 42 8.41 2.96 3.12
C GLU A 42 7.31 2.68 2.09
N VAL A 43 7.72 2.53 0.82
CA VAL A 43 6.80 2.25 -0.28
C VAL A 43 6.50 0.75 -0.28
N CYS A 44 5.22 0.40 -0.16
CA CYS A 44 4.78 -0.99 -0.27
C CYS A 44 5.54 -1.96 0.64
N GLY A 45 5.81 -1.53 1.89
CA GLY A 45 6.47 -2.35 2.90
C GLY A 45 7.87 -2.81 2.49
N GLY A 46 8.51 -2.14 1.53
CA GLY A 46 9.83 -2.52 1.01
C GLY A 46 9.83 -3.76 0.11
N HIS A 47 8.66 -4.32 -0.19
CA HIS A 47 8.51 -5.62 -0.86
C HIS A 47 7.64 -5.53 -2.12
N GLY A 48 7.80 -4.44 -2.86
CA GLY A 48 7.03 -4.16 -4.05
C GLY A 48 7.23 -2.77 -4.59
N TYR A 49 6.49 -2.46 -5.65
CA TYR A 49 6.48 -1.13 -6.25
C TYR A 49 5.06 -0.58 -6.34
N CYS A 50 4.96 0.74 -6.34
CA CYS A 50 3.68 1.43 -6.43
C CYS A 50 3.30 1.70 -7.89
N SER A 51 2.10 1.24 -8.28
CA SER A 51 1.49 1.51 -9.57
C SER A 51 0.16 2.22 -9.38
N CYS A 52 0.10 3.51 -9.71
CA CYS A 52 -1.07 4.36 -9.63
C CYS A 52 -1.85 4.24 -8.29
N GLY A 53 -1.14 4.34 -7.16
CA GLY A 53 -1.72 4.26 -5.82
C GLY A 53 -2.00 2.84 -5.31
N ARG A 54 -1.61 1.79 -6.05
CA ARG A 54 -1.70 0.39 -5.63
C ARG A 54 -0.33 -0.26 -5.57
N CYS A 55 -0.08 -1.02 -4.51
CA CYS A 55 1.13 -1.82 -4.41
C CYS A 55 1.04 -3.09 -5.26
N ILE A 56 2.09 -3.31 -6.05
CA ILE A 56 2.34 -4.56 -6.77
C ILE A 56 3.45 -5.27 -6.00
N CYS A 57 3.08 -6.35 -5.30
CA CYS A 57 3.99 -7.06 -4.42
C CYS A 57 4.92 -7.98 -5.19
N GLU A 58 6.14 -8.07 -4.68
CA GLU A 58 7.12 -9.05 -5.11
C GLU A 58 6.67 -10.48 -4.78
N GLU A 59 7.33 -11.45 -5.41
CA GLU A 59 7.08 -12.86 -5.12
C GLU A 59 7.30 -13.14 -3.63
N GLY A 60 6.42 -13.95 -3.04
CA GLY A 60 6.46 -14.22 -1.61
C GLY A 60 5.84 -13.15 -0.71
N TRP A 61 5.32 -12.03 -1.23
CA TRP A 61 4.69 -10.98 -0.40
C TRP A 61 3.24 -10.68 -0.78
N PHE A 62 2.44 -10.27 0.21
CA PHE A 62 1.03 -9.93 0.02
C PHE A 62 0.51 -8.89 1.03
N GLY A 63 -0.74 -8.46 0.82
CA GLY A 63 -1.41 -7.42 1.59
C GLY A 63 -1.48 -6.10 0.83
N LYS A 64 -2.24 -5.13 1.37
CA LYS A 64 -2.46 -3.83 0.71
C LYS A 64 -1.16 -3.07 0.44
N ARG A 65 -0.15 -3.30 1.29
CA ARG A 65 1.18 -2.68 1.22
C ARG A 65 2.28 -3.73 1.22
N CYS A 66 1.99 -4.96 0.77
CA CYS A 66 2.98 -6.04 0.73
C CYS A 66 3.66 -6.30 2.08
N GLN A 67 2.94 -6.03 3.18
CA GLN A 67 3.51 -6.07 4.53
C GLN A 67 3.60 -7.49 5.11
N PHE A 68 3.04 -8.49 4.43
CA PHE A 68 2.95 -9.85 4.94
C PHE A 68 3.73 -10.82 4.03
N PRO A 69 4.63 -11.65 4.59
CA PRO A 69 5.26 -12.73 3.85
C PRO A 69 4.25 -13.87 3.64
N ARG A 70 4.29 -14.51 2.48
CA ARG A 70 3.44 -15.67 2.15
C ARG A 70 3.89 -16.94 2.84
N SER A 71 5.16 -17.05 3.20
CA SER A 71 5.69 -18.13 4.03
C SER A 71 5.73 -17.70 5.48
N CYS A 72 5.23 -18.55 6.37
CA CYS A 72 5.40 -18.41 7.80
C CYS A 72 6.51 -19.36 8.24
N ASP A 73 7.66 -18.82 8.68
CA ASP A 73 8.78 -19.62 9.20
C ASP A 73 8.68 -19.75 10.72
N MET A 74 7.53 -20.22 11.20
CA MET A 74 7.25 -20.47 12.61
C MET A 74 6.36 -21.70 12.75
N SER A 75 6.45 -22.37 13.90
CA SER A 75 5.51 -23.44 14.23
C SER A 75 4.13 -22.90 14.60
N ASP A 76 3.10 -23.74 14.43
CA ASP A 76 1.72 -23.40 14.84
C ASP A 76 1.65 -22.99 16.32
N ALA A 77 2.45 -23.63 17.18
CA ALA A 77 2.51 -23.29 18.61
C ALA A 77 3.03 -21.87 18.85
N GLN A 78 4.12 -21.48 18.19
CA GLN A 78 4.68 -20.12 18.28
C GLN A 78 3.72 -19.08 17.69
N SER A 79 3.11 -19.40 16.55
CA SER A 79 2.11 -18.51 15.94
C SER A 79 0.90 -18.33 16.86
N LYS A 80 0.45 -19.39 17.54
CA LYS A 80 -0.68 -19.35 18.47
C LYS A 80 -0.37 -18.44 19.66
N GLU A 81 0.80 -18.60 20.27
CA GLU A 81 1.23 -17.80 21.43
C GLU A 81 1.25 -16.29 21.14
N LEU A 82 1.63 -15.89 19.92
CA LEU A 82 1.67 -14.47 19.52
C LEU A 82 0.28 -13.87 19.23
N CYS A 83 -0.70 -14.69 18.87
CA CYS A 83 -2.01 -14.25 18.39
C CYS A 83 -3.17 -14.56 19.36
N GLU A 84 -2.90 -15.31 20.43
CA GLU A 84 -3.85 -15.68 21.48
C GLU A 84 -3.83 -14.63 22.60
N THR A 85 -5.00 -14.14 22.97
CA THR A 85 -5.15 -13.25 24.13
C THR A 85 -5.18 -14.05 25.44
N SER A 86 -5.06 -13.36 26.58
CA SER A 86 -5.14 -13.98 27.91
C SER A 86 -6.44 -14.75 28.17
N ASP A 87 -7.53 -14.39 27.47
CA ASP A 87 -8.83 -15.04 27.57
C ASP A 87 -8.99 -16.23 26.60
N GLY A 88 -7.90 -16.65 25.93
CA GLY A 88 -7.88 -17.76 24.97
C GLY A 88 -8.47 -17.43 23.60
N VAL A 89 -8.67 -16.15 23.28
CA VAL A 89 -9.21 -15.73 21.98
C VAL A 89 -8.07 -15.62 20.97
N LEU A 90 -8.18 -16.39 19.87
CA LEU A 90 -7.27 -16.29 18.72
C LEU A 90 -7.78 -15.25 17.73
N CYS A 91 -7.00 -14.19 17.52
CA CYS A 91 -7.28 -13.08 16.59
C CYS A 91 -8.62 -12.36 16.87
N SER A 92 -8.57 -11.13 17.39
CA SER A 92 -9.75 -10.33 17.76
C SER A 92 -10.56 -9.74 16.58
N GLY A 93 -10.41 -10.23 15.33
CA GLY A 93 -11.02 -9.62 14.13
C GLY A 93 -10.97 -10.46 12.85
N LYS A 94 -11.77 -10.06 11.83
CA LYS A 94 -12.12 -10.80 10.60
C LYS A 94 -10.92 -11.53 9.96
N ALA A 95 -10.99 -12.86 9.94
CA ALA A 95 -10.07 -13.70 9.20
C ALA A 95 -10.05 -13.29 7.71
N LEU A 96 -8.86 -12.95 7.21
CA LEU A 96 -8.56 -13.04 5.79
C LEU A 96 -8.35 -14.52 5.50
N THR A 97 -9.39 -15.20 5.02
CA THR A 97 -9.27 -16.58 4.54
C THR A 97 -8.25 -16.58 3.41
N ILE A 98 -7.06 -17.13 3.67
CA ILE A 98 -6.16 -17.57 2.60
C ILE A 98 -6.85 -18.80 2.00
N LYS A 99 -7.47 -18.64 0.84
CA LYS A 99 -8.03 -19.76 0.08
C LYS A 99 -6.98 -20.30 -0.87
#